data_AF-R9B2V0-F1
#
_entry.id   AF-R9B2V0-F1
#
_cell.length_a   1.000
_cell.length_b   1.000
_cell.length_c   1.000
_cell.angle_alpha   90.00
_cell.angle_beta   90.00
_cell.angle_gamma   90.00
#
_symmetry.space_group_name_H-M   'P 1'
#
loop_
_entity.id
_entity.type
_entity.pdbx_description
1 polymer ?
#
loop_
_entity_poly.entity_id
_entity_poly.type
_entity_poly.pdbx_seq_one_letter_code
_entity_poly.pdbx_strand_id
1 'polypeptide(L)' 'MKNIAQNGFVLVPVELSQEAATKRAEEQFIENLDFFKSMNRYCTSQELERQKTRWIEHRAAQLQEQYRALVKVVGRTP' A
#
# COMPACT_ATOMS: atom_id res chain seq x y z
N MET A 1 26.99 -13.50 32.24
CA MET A 1 27.11 -13.92 30.83
C MET A 1 26.44 -12.86 29.98
N LYS A 2 27.16 -12.33 28.97
CA LYS A 2 26.64 -11.35 28.01
C LYS A 2 25.48 -12.00 27.25
N ASN A 3 24.26 -11.47 27.36
CA ASN A 3 23.18 -11.86 26.48
C ASN A 3 23.57 -11.42 25.06
N ILE A 4 23.88 -12.42 24.25
CA ILE A 4 24.18 -12.32 22.83
C ILE A 4 23.06 -11.52 22.20
N ALA A 5 23.39 -10.39 21.59
CA ALA A 5 22.48 -9.66 20.72
C ALA A 5 22.06 -10.63 19.61
N GLN A 6 20.90 -11.26 19.77
CA GLN A 6 20.20 -11.91 18.68
C GLN A 6 19.80 -10.78 17.73
N ASN A 7 20.68 -10.43 16.80
CA ASN A 7 20.32 -9.64 15.63
C ASN A 7 19.43 -10.53 14.74
N GLY A 8 18.21 -10.78 15.20
CA GLY A 8 17.18 -11.48 14.43
C GLY A 8 16.76 -10.56 13.29
N PHE A 9 16.94 -11.01 12.07
CA PHE A 9 16.43 -10.30 10.90
C PHE A 9 14.91 -10.37 10.93
N VAL A 10 14.23 -9.22 10.83
CA VAL A 10 12.78 -9.15 10.70
C VAL A 10 12.45 -9.05 9.22
N LEU A 11 11.73 -10.05 8.70
CA LEU A 11 11.15 -9.97 7.37
C LEU A 11 10.02 -8.93 7.39
N VAL A 12 10.15 -7.89 6.58
CA VAL A 12 9.14 -6.84 6.44
C VAL A 12 8.62 -6.80 5.01
N PRO A 13 7.33 -6.48 4.80
CA PRO A 13 6.77 -6.29 3.47
C PRO A 13 7.51 -5.20 2.69
N VAL A 14 7.80 -5.45 1.42
CA VAL A 14 8.52 -4.50 0.55
C VAL A 14 7.69 -3.24 0.32
N GLU A 15 6.37 -3.36 0.36
CA GLU A 15 5.38 -2.31 0.24
C GLU A 15 5.38 -1.33 1.42
N LEU A 16 6.25 -1.50 2.41
CA LEU A 16 6.58 -0.41 3.34
C LEU A 16 7.34 0.72 2.64
N SER A 17 8.02 0.44 1.53
CA SER A 17 8.59 1.46 0.65
C SER A 17 7.48 2.16 -0.13
N GLN A 18 7.61 3.48 -0.32
CA GLN A 18 6.65 4.25 -1.10
C GLN A 18 6.59 3.80 -2.55
N GLU A 19 7.74 3.49 -3.14
CA GLU A 19 7.85 3.04 -4.53
C GLU A 19 7.10 1.72 -4.74
N ALA A 20 7.35 0.72 -3.89
CA ALA A 20 6.70 -0.58 -3.97
C ALA A 20 5.20 -0.49 -3.66
N ALA A 21 4.79 0.32 -2.67
CA ALA A 21 3.39 0.57 -2.36
C ALA A 21 2.65 1.22 -3.53
N THR A 22 3.29 2.19 -4.19
CA THR A 22 2.72 2.91 -5.33
C THR A 22 2.57 1.97 -6.52
N LYS A 23 3.60 1.17 -6.83
CA LYS A 23 3.52 0.15 -7.88
C LYS A 23 2.39 -0.85 -7.62
N ARG A 24 2.26 -1.33 -6.38
CA ARG A 24 1.18 -2.27 -6.02
C ARG A 24 -0.20 -1.61 -6.12
N ALA A 25 -0.31 -0.33 -5.74
CA ALA A 25 -1.53 0.43 -5.93
C ALA A 25 -1.88 0.61 -7.42
N GLU A 26 -0.91 0.86 -8.29
CA GLU A 26 -1.14 0.92 -9.75
C GLU A 26 -1.64 -0.40 -10.33
N GLU A 27 -1.06 -1.53 -9.91
CA GLU A 27 -1.55 -2.87 -10.29
C GLU A 27 -3.01 -3.06 -9.87
N GLN A 28 -3.34 -2.71 -8.61
CA GLN A 28 -4.72 -2.78 -8.12
C GLN A 28 -5.66 -1.80 -8.82
N PHE A 29 -5.16 -0.64 -9.28
CA PHE A 29 -5.95 0.29 -10.07
C PHE A 29 -6.35 -0.34 -11.41
N ILE A 30 -5.42 -1.04 -12.07
CA ILE A 30 -5.69 -1.74 -13.33
C ILE A 30 -6.73 -2.83 -13.12
N GLU A 31 -6.60 -3.62 -12.05
CA GLU A 31 -7.58 -4.66 -11.67
C GLU A 31 -8.99 -4.09 -11.42
N ASN A 32 -9.08 -2.85 -10.92
CA ASN A 32 -10.35 -2.18 -10.60
C ASN A 32 -10.76 -1.12 -11.64
N LEU A 33 -10.14 -1.10 -12.82
CA LEU A 33 -10.27 -0.01 -13.77
C LEU A 33 -11.72 0.20 -14.23
N ASP A 34 -12.45 -0.89 -14.47
CA ASP A 34 -13.83 -0.82 -14.95
C ASP A 34 -14.78 -0.27 -13.87
N PHE A 35 -14.57 -0.67 -12.62
CA PHE A 35 -15.29 -0.11 -11.48
C PHE A 35 -14.99 1.37 -11.31
N PHE A 36 -13.71 1.75 -11.41
CA PHE A 36 -13.28 3.15 -11.32
C PHE A 36 -13.90 4.02 -12.43
N LYS A 37 -13.92 3.53 -13.67
CA LYS A 37 -14.58 4.21 -14.80
C LYS A 37 -16.08 4.35 -14.58
N SER A 38 -16.73 3.32 -14.05
CA SER A 38 -18.17 3.35 -13.75
C SER A 38 -18.50 4.41 -12.70
N MET A 39 -17.74 4.46 -11.60
CA MET A 39 -17.92 5.48 -10.55
C MET A 39 -17.70 6.91 -11.05
N ASN A 40 -16.79 7.09 -12.02
CA ASN A 40 -16.42 8.40 -12.54
C ASN A 40 -16.97 8.64 -13.95
N ARG A 41 -18.07 7.98 -14.32
CA ARG A 41 -18.64 8.02 -15.69
C ARG A 41 -18.92 9.43 -16.21
N TYR A 42 -19.26 10.36 -15.32
CA TYR A 42 -19.63 11.73 -15.65
C TYR A 42 -18.47 12.73 -15.49
N CYS A 43 -17.29 12.26 -15.11
CA CYS A 43 -16.11 13.11 -14.99
C CYS A 43 -15.54 13.45 -16.38
N THR A 44 -15.01 14.66 -16.49
CA THR A 44 -14.14 15.04 -17.61
C THR A 44 -12.82 14.26 -17.54
N SER A 45 -12.08 14.19 -18.65
CA SER A 45 -10.78 13.51 -18.69
C SER A 45 -9.78 14.08 -17.67
N GLN A 46 -9.81 15.40 -17.44
CA GLN A 46 -8.93 16.04 -16.44
C GLN A 46 -9.29 15.63 -15.01
N GLU A 47 -10.59 15.54 -14.71
CA GLU A 47 -11.06 15.08 -13.40
C GLU A 47 -10.75 13.60 -13.19
N LEU A 48 -10.91 12.78 -14.23
CA LEU A 48 -10.60 11.35 -14.19
C LEU A 48 -9.13 11.10 -13.83
N GLU A 49 -8.19 11.83 -14.46
CA GLU A 49 -6.76 11.71 -14.14
C GLU A 49 -6.45 12.16 -12.71
N ARG A 50 -7.06 13.27 -12.25
CA ARG A 50 -6.91 13.72 -10.86
C ARG A 50 -7.42 12.68 -9.87
N GLN A 51 -8.58 12.07 -10.16
CA GLN A 51 -9.15 11.03 -9.30
C GLN A 51 -8.29 9.77 -9.30
N LYS A 52 -7.70 9.40 -10.44
CA LYS A 52 -6.77 8.27 -10.54
C LYS A 52 -5.54 8.50 -9.66
N THR A 53 -4.89 9.66 -9.78
CA THR A 53 -3.73 10.00 -8.95
C THR A 53 -4.07 9.92 -7.46
N ARG A 54 -5.16 10.55 -7.04
CA ARG A 54 -5.62 10.52 -5.64
C ARG A 54 -5.92 9.11 -5.15
N TRP A 55 -6.55 8.30 -5.98
CA TRP A 55 -6.87 6.91 -5.64
C TRP A 55 -5.59 6.10 -5.41
N ILE A 56 -4.60 6.23 -6.30
CA ILE A 56 -3.32 5.52 -6.19
C ILE A 56 -2.56 5.97 -4.94
N GLU A 57 -2.44 7.27 -4.70
CA GLU A 57 -1.77 7.82 -3.52
C GLU A 57 -2.42 7.34 -2.22
N HIS A 58 -3.75 7.43 -2.14
CA HIS A 58 -4.50 6.95 -0.98
C HIS A 58 -4.31 5.45 -0.79
N ARG A 59 -4.34 4.67 -1.88
CA ARG A 59 -4.22 3.23 -1.79
C ARG A 59 -2.83 2.80 -1.35
N ALA A 60 -1.77 3.44 -1.84
CA ALA A 60 -0.40 3.21 -1.42
C ALA A 60 -0.22 3.48 0.09
N ALA A 61 -0.79 4.58 0.59
CA ALA A 61 -0.76 4.90 2.02
C ALA A 61 -1.50 3.84 2.88
N GLN A 62 -2.67 3.39 2.42
CA GLN A 62 -3.41 2.32 3.10
C GLN A 62 -2.63 1.00 3.13
N LEU A 63 -1.99 0.61 2.01
CA LEU A 63 -1.18 -0.60 1.95
C LEU A 63 -0.05 -0.54 2.99
N GLN A 64 0.68 0.58 3.05
CA GLN A 64 1.71 0.78 4.05
C GLN A 64 1.17 0.70 5.48
N GLU A 65 0.02 1.31 5.76
CA GLU A 65 -0.60 1.25 7.09
C GLU A 65 -0.98 -0.18 7.47
N GLN A 66 -1.58 -0.93 6.55
CA GLN A 66 -1.95 -2.33 6.75
C GLN A 66 -0.72 -3.21 7.02
N TYR A 67 0.35 -3.05 6.24
CA TYR A 67 1.59 -3.78 6.47
C TYR A 67 2.30 -3.38 7.77
N ARG A 68 2.29 -2.10 8.15
CA ARG A 68 2.79 -1.65 9.46
C ARG A 68 1.98 -2.25 10.61
N ALA A 69 0.66 -2.34 10.47
CA ALA A 69 -0.20 -2.98 11.46
C ALA A 69 0.12 -4.48 11.60
N LEU A 70 0.29 -5.19 10.49
CA LEU A 70 0.69 -6.61 10.48
C LEU A 70 2.03 -6.84 11.19
N VAL A 71 3.06 -6.04 10.88
CA VAL A 71 4.38 -6.15 11.54
C VAL A 71 4.26 -5.90 13.05
N LYS A 72 3.46 -4.92 13.48
CA LYS A 72 3.23 -4.64 14.91
C LYS A 72 2.55 -5.79 15.65
N VAL A 73 1.66 -6.52 14.98
CA VAL A 73 0.98 -7.70 15.56
C VAL A 73 1.93 -8.88 15.65
N VAL A 74 2.66 -9.18 14.57
CA VAL A 74 3.63 -10.30 14.52
C VAL A 74 4.85 -10.05 15.44
N GLY A 75 5.28 -8.81 15.62
CA GLY A 75 6.33 -8.46 16.58
C GLY A 75 5.92 -8.55 18.05
N ARG A 76 4.62 -8.81 18.33
CA ARG A 76 4.06 -8.95 19.69
C ARG A 76 3.67 -10.38 20.05
N THR A 77 4.01 -11.37 19.22
CA THR A 77 3.80 -12.78 19.58
C THR A 77 4.53 -13.06 20.90
N PRO A 78 3.85 -13.59 21.94
CA PRO A 78 4.43 -13.79 23.27
C PRO A 78 5.59 -14.79 23.30
#